data_AF-A0A661EUU7-F1
#
_entry.id   AF-A0A661EUU7-F1
#
_cell.length_a   1.000
_cell.length_b   1.000
_cell.length_c   1.000
_cell.angle_alpha   90.00
_cell.angle_beta   90.00
_cell.angle_gamma   90.00
#
_symmetry.space_group_name_H-M   'P 1'
#
loop_
_entity.id
_entity.type
_entity.pdbx_description
1 polymer ?
#
loop_
_entity_poly.entity_id
_entity_poly.type
_entity_poly.pdbx_seq_one_letter_code
_entity_poly.pdbx_strand_id
1 'polypeptide(L)'
;MGSNWSNSRYRRRNGGISDADLSGPANSPELTVDKPAKRHGESTNHSGKSRFRHAIDANSEEMVAVFAKVMADKQRMPTDLDPVERTRAKLFLTTLRSNFENTFLQHQQGFLPDDFYQEVAVKLFSTYGQALINFNLPLTKGSRAELTRILAEPKQSTDD
;
A
#
# COMPACT_ATOMS: atom_id res chain seq x y z
N MET A 1 -8.14 -5.30 -44.80
CA MET A 1 -6.81 -5.94 -44.80
C MET A 1 -6.38 -6.12 -43.37
N GLY A 2 -6.30 -7.37 -42.92
CA GLY A 2 -6.06 -7.71 -41.52
C GLY A 2 -4.61 -7.56 -41.11
N SER A 3 -4.39 -7.42 -39.80
CA SER A 3 -3.10 -7.65 -39.16
C SER A 3 -3.35 -8.34 -37.83
N ASN A 4 -3.22 -9.67 -37.88
CA ASN A 4 -3.12 -10.58 -36.75
C ASN A 4 -1.96 -10.16 -35.84
N TRP A 5 -2.23 -9.95 -34.56
CA TRP A 5 -1.20 -10.08 -33.52
C TRP A 5 -1.60 -11.22 -32.59
N SER A 6 -0.96 -12.36 -32.84
CA SER A 6 -1.14 -13.62 -32.12
C SER A 6 -0.47 -13.61 -30.74
N ASN A 7 -1.17 -14.24 -29.81
CA ASN A 7 -0.76 -14.66 -28.47
C ASN A 7 0.55 -15.48 -28.43
N SER A 8 1.41 -15.17 -27.46
CA SER A 8 2.44 -16.06 -26.88
C SER A 8 3.04 -15.32 -25.67
N ARG A 9 3.24 -15.84 -24.46
CA ARG A 9 3.27 -17.22 -23.98
C ARG A 9 3.24 -17.13 -22.44
N TYR A 10 2.15 -17.54 -21.78
CA TYR A 10 2.16 -17.91 -20.36
C TYR A 10 2.82 -19.29 -20.26
N ARG A 11 4.03 -19.37 -19.69
CA ARG A 11 4.71 -20.64 -19.44
C ARG A 11 4.42 -21.08 -18.00
N ARG A 12 3.31 -21.80 -17.79
CA ARG A 12 3.08 -22.58 -16.56
C ARG A 12 4.10 -23.74 -16.51
N ARG A 13 4.78 -23.87 -15.38
CA ARG A 13 5.64 -25.01 -15.05
C ARG A 13 4.84 -25.89 -14.07
N ASN A 14 4.04 -26.81 -14.60
CA ASN A 14 3.48 -27.93 -13.84
C ASN A 14 4.24 -29.20 -14.25
N GLY A 15 5.04 -29.74 -13.32
CA GLY A 15 5.55 -31.10 -13.40
C GLY A 15 4.39 -32.06 -13.23
N GLY A 16 4.29 -33.03 -14.13
CA GLY A 16 3.24 -34.03 -14.15
C GLY A 16 3.43 -35.08 -13.06
N ILE A 17 2.30 -35.56 -12.55
CA ILE A 17 2.16 -36.87 -11.92
C ILE A 17 0.97 -37.51 -12.63
N SER A 18 1.22 -38.66 -13.25
CA SER A 18 0.26 -39.46 -14.01
C SER A 18 -0.59 -40.33 -13.08
N ASP A 19 -1.87 -40.47 -13.42
CA ASP A 19 -2.86 -41.36 -12.81
C ASP A 19 -2.51 -42.83 -13.07
N ALA A 20 -1.67 -43.43 -12.22
CA ALA A 20 -1.50 -44.87 -12.10
C ALA A 20 -0.71 -45.20 -10.83
N ASP A 21 -1.37 -45.16 -9.66
CA ASP A 21 -1.00 -45.97 -8.49
C ASP A 21 -2.09 -45.86 -7.41
N LEU A 22 -3.22 -46.52 -7.66
CA LEU A 22 -4.28 -46.77 -6.68
C LEU A 22 -4.11 -48.20 -6.14
N SER A 23 -3.30 -48.39 -5.10
CA SER A 23 -3.48 -49.48 -4.12
C SER A 23 -2.54 -49.32 -2.92
N GLY A 24 -3.08 -48.79 -1.82
CA GLY A 24 -2.43 -48.79 -0.52
C GLY A 24 -3.50 -48.87 0.59
N PRO A 25 -3.34 -49.71 1.62
CA PRO A 25 -4.42 -50.05 2.55
C PRO A 25 -4.76 -48.91 3.51
N ALA A 26 -6.05 -48.78 3.77
CA ALA A 26 -6.65 -47.86 4.73
C ALA A 26 -6.16 -48.13 6.16
N ASN A 27 -5.55 -47.13 6.79
CA ASN A 27 -5.36 -47.06 8.23
C ASN A 27 -5.62 -45.61 8.66
N SER A 28 -6.89 -45.30 8.95
CA SER A 28 -7.26 -44.09 9.68
C SER A 28 -7.32 -44.43 11.17
N PRO A 29 -6.53 -43.79 12.04
CA PRO A 29 -6.70 -43.95 13.48
C PRO A 29 -7.99 -43.22 13.93
N GLU A 30 -8.82 -43.93 14.70
CA GLU A 30 -9.97 -43.37 15.41
C GLU A 30 -9.55 -42.17 16.27
N LEU A 31 -10.13 -41.00 15.99
CA LEU A 31 -10.11 -39.86 16.89
C LEU A 31 -11.23 -40.06 17.93
N THR A 32 -10.86 -40.62 19.08
CA THR A 32 -11.71 -40.68 20.26
C THR A 32 -12.03 -39.26 20.72
N VAL A 33 -13.30 -38.88 20.68
CA VAL A 33 -13.77 -37.58 21.18
C VAL A 33 -13.85 -37.64 22.70
N ASP A 34 -12.82 -37.14 23.37
CA ASP A 34 -12.88 -36.92 24.82
C ASP A 34 -13.73 -35.68 25.14
N LYS A 35 -14.70 -35.87 26.05
CA LYS A 35 -15.59 -34.82 26.57
C LYS A 35 -14.78 -33.69 27.23
N PRO A 36 -15.16 -32.41 27.07
CA PRO A 36 -14.51 -31.33 27.80
C PRO A 36 -14.91 -31.36 29.28
N ALA A 37 -13.91 -31.57 30.14
CA ALA A 37 -14.01 -31.38 31.57
C ALA A 37 -14.24 -29.89 31.90
N LYS A 38 -15.27 -29.61 32.71
CA LYS A 38 -15.53 -28.31 33.31
C LYS A 38 -14.31 -27.85 34.11
N ARG A 39 -13.70 -26.73 33.74
CA ARG A 39 -12.80 -25.97 34.64
C ARG A 39 -13.49 -24.67 35.04
N HIS A 40 -13.90 -24.62 36.30
CA HIS A 40 -14.05 -23.36 37.04
C HIS A 40 -12.66 -22.77 37.24
N GLY A 41 -12.50 -21.47 36.93
CA GLY A 41 -11.25 -20.75 37.13
C GLY A 41 -11.37 -19.29 36.70
N GLU A 42 -11.72 -18.44 37.67
CA GLU A 42 -11.34 -17.04 37.83
C GLU A 42 -11.35 -16.10 36.62
N SER A 43 -12.39 -15.26 36.62
CA SER A 43 -12.44 -13.98 35.90
C SER A 43 -11.25 -13.10 36.30
N THR A 44 -10.28 -12.97 35.40
CA THR A 44 -9.24 -11.95 35.50
C THR A 44 -9.64 -10.73 34.66
N ASN A 45 -9.95 -9.67 35.41
CA ASN A 45 -10.06 -8.25 35.08
C ASN A 45 -9.80 -7.80 33.62
N HIS A 46 -10.85 -7.23 33.01
CA HIS A 46 -10.86 -6.49 31.74
C HIS A 46 -10.14 -5.12 31.82
N SER A 47 -8.86 -5.07 32.21
CA SER A 47 -8.08 -3.82 32.29
C SER A 47 -7.16 -3.57 31.07
N GLY A 48 -6.95 -4.58 30.23
CA GLY A 48 -6.08 -4.46 29.03
C GLY A 48 -6.69 -3.65 27.88
N LYS A 49 -8.00 -3.74 27.65
CA LYS A 49 -8.64 -3.14 26.47
C LYS A 49 -8.61 -1.60 26.44
N SER A 50 -8.57 -0.95 27.60
CA SER A 50 -8.54 0.52 27.70
C SER A 50 -7.16 1.09 27.41
N ARG A 51 -6.09 0.53 27.97
CA ARG A 51 -4.71 0.99 27.72
C ARG A 51 -4.26 0.80 26.27
N PHE A 52 -4.67 -0.30 25.65
CA PHE A 52 -4.37 -0.54 24.23
C PHE A 52 -5.06 0.47 23.30
N ARG A 53 -6.30 0.85 23.58
CA ARG A 53 -7.01 1.87 22.77
C ARG A 53 -6.36 3.24 22.89
N HIS A 54 -6.10 3.70 24.12
CA HIS A 54 -5.43 4.99 24.32
C HIS A 54 -4.05 5.08 23.68
N ALA A 55 -3.27 3.99 23.67
CA ALA A 55 -1.97 3.97 23.01
C ALA A 55 -2.08 4.01 21.47
N ILE A 56 -3.10 3.35 20.89
CA ILE A 56 -3.38 3.40 19.45
C ILE A 56 -3.85 4.80 19.04
N ASP A 57 -4.73 5.39 19.84
CA ASP A 57 -5.31 6.71 19.58
C ASP A 57 -4.23 7.81 19.65
N ALA A 58 -3.42 7.82 20.71
CA ALA A 58 -2.28 8.75 20.85
C ALA A 58 -1.26 8.59 19.71
N ASN A 59 -0.95 7.35 19.33
CA ASN A 59 -0.04 7.11 18.19
C ASN A 59 -0.66 7.56 16.85
N SER A 60 -1.99 7.54 16.71
CA SER A 60 -2.66 8.01 15.49
C SER A 60 -2.71 9.54 15.40
N GLU A 61 -2.94 10.24 16.52
CA GLU A 61 -2.89 11.71 16.59
C GLU A 61 -1.51 12.25 16.26
N GLU A 62 -0.45 11.67 16.84
CA GLU A 62 0.93 12.06 16.54
C GLU A 62 1.29 11.82 15.06
N MET A 63 0.80 10.71 14.49
CA MET A 63 1.00 10.38 13.09
C MET A 63 0.30 11.39 12.16
N VAL A 64 -0.94 11.79 12.49
CA VAL A 64 -1.67 12.84 11.76
C VAL A 64 -0.97 14.20 11.89
N ALA A 65 -0.46 14.54 13.07
CA ALA A 65 0.27 15.80 13.29
C ALA A 65 1.54 15.87 12.43
N VAL A 66 2.31 14.78 12.36
CA VAL A 66 3.48 14.69 11.47
C VAL A 66 3.08 14.82 10.01
N PHE A 67 2.02 14.15 9.59
CA PHE A 67 1.53 14.27 8.22
C PHE A 67 1.14 15.71 7.89
N ALA A 68 0.35 16.36 8.75
CA ALA A 68 -0.05 17.76 8.59
C ALA A 68 1.18 18.69 8.52
N LYS A 69 2.18 18.47 9.37
CA LYS A 69 3.44 19.24 9.38
C LYS A 69 4.21 19.10 8.07
N VAL A 70 4.26 17.91 7.48
CA VAL A 70 4.90 17.68 6.17
C VAL A 70 4.09 18.32 5.05
N MET A 71 2.76 18.27 5.12
CA MET A 71 1.90 18.84 4.07
C MET A 71 1.77 20.36 4.12
N ALA A 72 1.97 20.98 5.28
CA ALA A 72 1.92 22.42 5.46
C ALA A 72 3.06 23.17 4.75
N ASP A 73 4.20 22.51 4.55
CA ASP A 73 5.37 23.09 3.89
C ASP A 73 5.88 22.17 2.78
N LYS A 74 5.63 22.56 1.54
CA LYS A 74 6.02 21.79 0.35
C LYS A 74 7.54 21.71 0.17
N GLN A 75 8.32 22.60 0.77
CA GLN A 75 9.78 22.61 0.68
C GLN A 75 10.46 21.89 1.84
N ARG A 76 9.67 21.35 2.80
CA ARG A 76 10.21 20.64 3.94
C ARG A 76 11.08 19.47 3.51
N MET A 77 12.27 19.42 4.09
CA MET A 77 13.25 18.34 3.91
C MET A 77 13.20 17.37 5.10
N PRO A 78 13.63 16.11 4.92
CA PRO A 78 13.69 15.13 6.00
C PRO A 78 14.57 15.56 7.19
N THR A 79 15.55 16.43 6.94
CA THR A 79 16.47 16.98 7.94
C THR A 79 15.81 17.98 8.87
N ASP A 80 14.65 18.52 8.50
CA ASP A 80 13.90 19.52 9.27
C ASP A 80 12.94 18.88 10.29
N LEU A 81 12.99 17.56 10.40
CA LEU A 81 12.19 16.74 11.29
C LEU A 81 13.11 16.03 12.29
N ASP A 82 12.61 15.81 13.51
CA ASP A 82 13.31 14.94 14.44
C ASP A 82 13.34 13.48 13.93
N PRO A 83 14.18 12.61 14.50
CA PRO A 83 14.32 11.23 14.00
C PRO A 83 13.02 10.41 14.00
N VAL A 84 12.13 10.63 14.96
CA VAL A 84 10.87 9.90 15.10
C VAL A 84 9.86 10.43 14.08
N GLU A 85 9.67 11.74 14.01
CA GLU A 85 8.83 12.40 13.00
C GLU A 85 9.27 12.04 11.59
N ARG A 86 10.58 12.06 11.32
CA ARG A 86 11.13 11.68 10.02
C ARG A 86 10.80 10.24 9.65
N THR A 87 10.85 9.33 10.61
CA THR A 87 10.49 7.91 10.39
C THR A 87 9.01 7.78 10.08
N ARG A 88 8.16 8.45 10.85
CA ARG A 88 6.70 8.50 10.65
C ARG A 88 6.33 9.09 9.28
N ALA A 89 6.94 10.21 8.91
CA ALA A 89 6.76 10.84 7.61
C ALA A 89 7.15 9.88 6.46
N LYS A 90 8.29 9.20 6.58
CA LYS A 90 8.72 8.20 5.58
C LYS A 90 7.72 7.05 5.42
N LEU A 91 7.12 6.57 6.52
CA LEU A 91 6.11 5.51 6.46
C LEU A 91 4.89 5.94 5.63
N PHE A 92 4.34 7.14 5.89
CA PHE A 92 3.22 7.66 5.12
C PHE A 92 3.57 7.92 3.66
N LEU A 93 4.69 8.60 3.42
CA LEU A 93 5.11 8.94 2.06
C LEU A 93 5.42 7.69 1.24
N THR A 94 5.86 6.58 1.86
CA THR A 94 6.04 5.30 1.18
C THR A 94 4.72 4.70 0.68
N THR A 95 3.66 4.80 1.49
CA THR A 95 2.31 4.38 1.08
C THR A 95 1.80 5.25 -0.07
N LEU A 96 1.93 6.58 0.05
CA LEU A 96 1.55 7.53 -1.01
C LEU A 96 2.33 7.29 -2.30
N ARG A 97 3.64 7.06 -2.21
CA ARG A 97 4.48 6.71 -3.35
C ARG A 97 3.95 5.48 -4.07
N SER A 98 3.63 4.42 -3.31
CA SER A 98 3.17 3.16 -3.91
C SER A 98 1.80 3.34 -4.59
N ASN A 99 0.91 4.16 -4.02
CA ASN A 99 -0.34 4.55 -4.65
C ASN A 99 -0.10 5.34 -5.95
N PHE A 100 0.78 6.34 -5.92
CA PHE A 100 1.18 7.11 -7.11
C PHE A 100 1.65 6.21 -8.24
N GLU A 101 2.62 5.32 -7.96
CA GLU A 101 3.20 4.47 -9.00
C GLU A 101 2.17 3.52 -9.59
N ASN A 102 1.33 2.93 -8.75
CA ASN A 102 0.27 2.03 -9.21
C ASN A 102 -0.75 2.78 -10.08
N THR A 103 -1.20 3.96 -9.66
CA THR A 103 -2.14 4.77 -10.43
C THR A 103 -1.55 5.20 -11.77
N PHE A 104 -0.28 5.64 -11.80
CA PHE A 104 0.39 5.95 -13.06
C PHE A 104 0.51 4.74 -13.97
N LEU A 105 0.95 3.59 -13.46
CA LEU A 105 1.08 2.37 -14.25
C LEU A 105 -0.27 1.87 -14.78
N GLN A 106 -1.33 1.96 -13.99
CA GLN A 106 -2.67 1.59 -14.42
C GLN A 106 -3.19 2.51 -15.52
N HIS A 107 -2.93 3.82 -15.43
CA HIS A 107 -3.24 4.77 -16.49
C HIS A 107 -2.47 4.43 -17.78
N GLN A 108 -1.15 4.23 -17.70
CA GLN A 108 -0.33 3.83 -18.86
C GLN A 108 -0.79 2.53 -19.53
N GLN A 109 -1.39 1.62 -18.76
CA GLN A 109 -1.89 0.33 -19.24
C GLN A 109 -3.35 0.41 -19.72
N GLY A 110 -4.01 1.57 -19.65
CA GLY A 110 -5.39 1.77 -20.06
C GLY A 110 -6.44 1.24 -19.08
N PHE A 111 -6.05 0.93 -17.83
CA PHE A 111 -6.97 0.51 -16.77
C PHE A 111 -7.64 1.69 -16.06
N LEU A 112 -7.05 2.89 -16.14
CA LEU A 112 -7.66 4.12 -15.65
C LEU A 112 -7.98 5.03 -16.84
N PRO A 113 -9.22 5.54 -16.93
CA PRO A 113 -9.60 6.56 -17.89
C PRO A 113 -8.72 7.83 -17.80
N ASP A 114 -8.54 8.51 -18.93
CA ASP A 114 -7.72 9.72 -19.02
C ASP A 114 -8.29 10.86 -18.17
N ASP A 115 -9.60 11.06 -18.18
CA ASP A 115 -10.30 12.07 -17.37
C ASP A 115 -10.06 11.86 -15.88
N PHE A 116 -10.22 10.63 -15.38
CA PHE A 116 -9.91 10.29 -14.00
C PHE A 116 -8.46 10.61 -13.64
N TYR A 117 -7.52 10.27 -14.53
CA TYR A 117 -6.10 10.54 -14.27
C TYR A 117 -5.81 12.04 -14.21
N GLN A 118 -6.31 12.82 -15.19
CA GLN A 118 -6.06 14.26 -15.25
C GLN A 118 -6.75 15.03 -14.11
N GLU A 119 -8.00 14.70 -13.78
CA GLU A 119 -8.78 15.47 -12.80
C GLU A 119 -8.48 15.07 -11.35
N VAL A 120 -8.20 13.78 -11.10
CA VAL A 120 -8.02 13.25 -9.74
C VAL A 120 -6.55 12.95 -9.45
N ALA A 121 -5.91 12.13 -10.28
CA ALA A 121 -4.56 11.65 -9.98
C ALA A 121 -3.54 12.79 -10.07
N VAL A 122 -3.53 13.58 -11.15
CA VAL A 122 -2.60 14.72 -11.31
C VAL A 122 -2.77 15.75 -10.19
N LYS A 123 -4.00 16.01 -9.73
CA LYS A 123 -4.26 16.89 -8.57
C LYS A 123 -3.66 16.33 -7.27
N LEU A 124 -3.83 15.03 -7.03
CA LEU A 124 -3.21 14.35 -5.89
C LEU A 124 -1.68 14.43 -5.95
N PHE A 125 -1.13 14.24 -7.15
CA PHE A 125 0.30 14.17 -7.41
C PHE A 125 0.96 15.55 -7.30
N SER A 126 0.32 16.61 -7.78
CA SER A 126 0.78 17.99 -7.59
C SER A 126 0.68 18.45 -6.12
N THR A 127 -0.22 17.85 -5.34
CA THR A 127 -0.35 18.14 -3.91
C THR A 127 0.80 17.54 -3.12
N TYR A 128 1.09 16.25 -3.31
CA TYR A 128 2.03 15.49 -2.48
C TYR A 128 3.40 15.23 -3.12
N GLY A 129 3.52 15.48 -4.42
CA GLY A 129 4.68 15.11 -5.21
C GLY A 129 5.99 15.69 -4.72
N GLN A 130 5.98 16.95 -4.33
CA GLN A 130 7.19 17.61 -3.84
C GLN A 130 7.73 16.92 -2.59
N ALA A 131 6.86 16.47 -1.68
CA ALA A 131 7.29 15.73 -0.49
C ALA A 131 7.95 14.39 -0.86
N LEU A 132 7.44 13.68 -1.88
CA LEU A 132 8.05 12.44 -2.36
C LEU A 132 9.47 12.67 -2.91
N ILE A 133 9.68 13.79 -3.61
CA ILE A 133 10.98 14.20 -4.15
C ILE A 133 11.93 14.62 -3.03
N ASN A 134 11.50 15.50 -2.12
CA ASN A 134 12.32 16.01 -1.01
C ASN A 134 12.76 14.89 -0.07
N PHE A 135 11.90 13.91 0.18
CA PHE A 135 12.22 12.73 0.98
C PHE A 135 13.07 11.69 0.25
N ASN A 136 13.43 11.97 -1.01
CA ASN A 136 14.22 11.13 -1.89
C ASN A 136 13.73 9.68 -1.90
N LEU A 137 12.41 9.49 -1.99
CA LEU A 137 11.85 8.15 -2.04
C LEU A 137 12.20 7.46 -3.35
N PRO A 138 12.46 6.13 -3.31
CA PRO A 138 12.78 5.38 -4.51
C PRO A 138 11.53 5.31 -5.40
N LEU A 139 11.63 5.94 -6.57
CA LEU A 139 10.61 5.97 -7.61
C LEU A 139 11.13 5.27 -8.87
N THR A 140 10.28 4.58 -9.61
CA THR A 140 10.65 4.08 -10.95
C THR A 140 10.99 5.26 -11.87
N LYS A 141 11.79 5.00 -12.92
CA LYS A 141 12.20 6.05 -13.87
C LYS A 141 11.00 6.76 -14.51
N GLY A 142 9.98 6.00 -14.94
CA GLY A 142 8.76 6.55 -15.55
C GLY A 142 7.97 7.39 -14.55
N SER A 143 7.71 6.84 -13.37
CA SER A 143 7.00 7.53 -12.28
C SER A 143 7.69 8.83 -11.87
N ARG A 144 9.02 8.85 -11.76
CA ARG A 144 9.78 10.07 -11.45
C ARG A 144 9.67 11.12 -12.54
N ALA A 145 9.79 10.71 -13.81
CA ALA A 145 9.67 11.63 -14.95
C ALA A 145 8.27 12.27 -14.97
N GLU A 146 7.23 11.47 -14.77
CA GLU A 146 5.86 11.95 -14.73
C GLU A 146 5.60 12.90 -13.57
N LEU A 147 6.09 12.55 -12.37
CA LEU A 147 5.96 13.44 -11.21
C LEU A 147 6.67 14.78 -11.44
N THR A 148 7.84 14.74 -12.09
CA THR A 148 8.60 15.96 -12.43
C THR A 148 7.84 16.80 -13.45
N ARG A 149 7.22 16.19 -14.46
CA ARG A 149 6.36 16.88 -15.43
C ARG A 149 5.21 17.60 -14.73
N ILE A 150 4.47 16.89 -13.88
CA ILE A 150 3.32 17.44 -13.14
C ILE A 150 3.73 18.60 -12.23
N LEU A 151 4.88 18.51 -11.56
CA LEU A 151 5.36 19.57 -10.66
C LEU A 151 5.92 20.79 -11.41
N ALA A 152 6.34 20.62 -12.66
CA ALA A 152 6.80 21.70 -13.52
C ALA A 152 5.65 22.45 -14.21
N GLU A 153 4.46 21.84 -14.29
CA GLU A 153 3.29 22.48 -14.88
C GLU A 153 2.79 23.64 -14.01
N PRO A 154 2.56 24.83 -14.61
CA PRO A 154 1.99 25.94 -13.89
C PRO A 154 0.62 25.52 -13.36
N LYS A 155 0.39 25.70 -12.05
CA LYS A 155 -0.93 25.48 -11.45
C LYS A 155 -1.94 26.29 -12.25
N GLN A 156 -2.81 25.63 -13.00
CA GLN A 156 -3.98 26.30 -13.55
C GLN A 156 -4.74 26.87 -12.35
N SER A 157 -4.76 28.19 -12.26
CA SER A 157 -5.46 28.94 -11.23
C SER A 157 -6.94 28.60 -11.33
N THR A 158 -7.43 27.77 -10.41
CA THR A 158 -8.85 27.73 -10.08
C THR A 158 -9.12 28.93 -9.16
N ASP A 159 -9.20 30.11 -9.77
CA ASP A 159 -9.97 31.21 -9.20
C ASP A 159 -11.40 31.00 -9.69
N ASP A 160 -12.25 30.45 -8.81
CA ASP A 160 -13.71 30.53 -8.85
C ASP A 160 -14.19 30.96 -7.46
#